data_AF-A0A960YUW8-F1
#
_entry.id   AF-A0A960YUW8-F1
#
_cell.length_a   1.000
_cell.length_b   1.000
_cell.length_c   1.000
_cell.angle_alpha   90.00
_cell.angle_beta   90.00
_cell.angle_gamma   90.00
#
_symmetry.space_group_name_H-M   'P 1'
#
loop_
_entity.id
_entity.type
_entity.pdbx_description
1 polymer ?
#
loop_
_entity_poly.entity_id
_entity_poly.type
_entity_poly.pdbx_seq_one_letter_code
_entity_poly.pdbx_strand_id
1 'polypeptide(L)'
;MKLKKILISTLICIALSNCYLHQATIAGDFYGFKLMMNPQKELNNPFPVEIEFDSEKQNEKINNYLKGKNNNKHISENFISNYCSNQIITNFEESKSFIIKENANIKIKIETLLQEVNIDIMSFIFSLMTLGIAPSVTQTKGQIEFKIYDSEKNKILKTYNYKITHFQRFGMTSMIYGSIYSSINDGFDHTNSEQSIVIMKVSFNQFSNDLLKDIKNDKNLFSRFK
;
A
#
# COMPACT_ATOMS: atom_id res chain seq x y z
N MET A 1 -41.08 -22.87 0.10
CA MET A 1 -40.50 -22.61 -1.25
C MET A 1 -39.93 -21.19 -1.42
N LYS A 2 -40.55 -20.14 -0.86
CA LYS A 2 -40.05 -18.75 -0.97
C LYS A 2 -38.68 -18.51 -0.32
N LEU A 3 -38.41 -19.09 0.86
CA LEU A 3 -37.13 -18.91 1.57
C LEU A 3 -35.92 -19.45 0.79
N LYS A 4 -36.03 -20.65 0.18
CA LYS A 4 -34.94 -21.21 -0.67
C LYS A 4 -34.65 -20.33 -1.89
N LYS A 5 -35.67 -19.77 -2.53
CA LYS A 5 -35.50 -18.86 -3.68
C LYS A 5 -34.82 -17.55 -3.28
N ILE A 6 -35.20 -16.99 -2.13
CA ILE A 6 -34.55 -15.80 -1.56
C ILE A 6 -33.08 -16.10 -1.25
N LEU A 7 -32.80 -17.21 -0.55
CA LEU A 7 -31.44 -17.58 -0.16
C LEU A 7 -30.52 -17.81 -1.38
N ILE A 8 -31.03 -18.49 -2.42
CA ILE A 8 -30.31 -18.70 -3.68
C ILE A 8 -30.08 -17.37 -4.39
N SER A 9 -31.09 -16.50 -4.45
CA SER A 9 -30.95 -15.17 -5.07
C SER A 9 -29.93 -14.31 -4.32
N THR A 10 -29.91 -14.36 -2.98
CA THR A 10 -28.92 -13.64 -2.16
C THR A 10 -27.52 -14.19 -2.38
N LEU A 11 -27.34 -15.52 -2.40
CA LEU A 11 -26.06 -16.16 -2.72
C LEU A 11 -25.55 -15.79 -4.12
N ILE A 12 -26.44 -15.72 -5.12
CA ILE A 12 -26.08 -15.29 -6.47
C ILE A 12 -25.68 -13.81 -6.48
N CYS A 13 -26.46 -12.93 -5.84
CA CYS A 13 -26.10 -11.50 -5.74
C CYS A 13 -24.76 -11.28 -5.03
N ILE A 14 -24.46 -12.08 -4.00
CA ILE A 14 -23.17 -12.03 -3.30
C ILE A 14 -22.04 -12.58 -4.20
N ALA A 15 -22.27 -13.69 -4.91
CA ALA A 15 -21.27 -14.24 -5.83
C ALA A 15 -20.96 -13.31 -7.01
N LEU A 16 -21.91 -12.44 -7.38
CA LEU A 16 -21.75 -11.40 -8.41
C LEU A 16 -21.23 -10.07 -7.86
N SER A 17 -21.08 -9.93 -6.53
CA SER A 17 -20.48 -8.74 -5.96
C SER A 17 -18.96 -8.80 -6.13
N ASN A 18 -18.41 -7.81 -6.83
CA ASN A 18 -16.98 -7.74 -7.12
C ASN A 18 -16.19 -7.31 -5.88
N CYS A 19 -16.10 -8.16 -4.85
CA CYS A 19 -15.42 -7.83 -3.60
C CYS A 19 -13.97 -8.30 -3.59
N TYR A 20 -13.07 -7.35 -3.31
CA TYR A 20 -11.65 -7.58 -3.17
C TYR A 20 -11.22 -7.32 -1.73
N LEU A 21 -10.47 -8.27 -1.18
CA LEU A 21 -9.73 -8.06 0.06
C LEU A 21 -8.26 -7.90 -0.29
N HIS A 22 -7.78 -6.69 -0.09
CA HIS A 22 -6.39 -6.31 -0.26
C HIS A 22 -5.66 -6.42 1.06
N GLN A 23 -4.44 -6.93 1.00
CA GLN A 23 -3.56 -7.01 2.15
C GLN A 23 -2.15 -6.63 1.72
N ALA A 24 -1.55 -5.61 2.33
CA ALA A 24 -0.15 -5.27 2.13
C ALA A 24 0.66 -5.53 3.39
N THR A 25 1.89 -6.03 3.19
CA THR A 25 2.85 -6.30 4.26
C THR A 25 4.24 -5.86 3.83
N ILE A 26 5.00 -5.30 4.76
CA ILE A 26 6.41 -4.96 4.55
C ILE A 26 7.27 -6.15 4.98
N ALA A 27 8.34 -6.43 4.25
CA ALA A 27 9.26 -7.53 4.59
C ALA A 27 9.77 -7.40 6.03
N GLY A 28 9.63 -8.47 6.82
CA GLY A 28 9.96 -8.50 8.24
C GLY A 28 8.82 -8.08 9.18
N ASP A 29 7.65 -7.70 8.64
CA ASP A 29 6.42 -7.49 9.40
C ASP A 29 5.49 -8.71 9.23
N PHE A 30 5.30 -9.49 10.29
CA PHE A 30 4.37 -10.62 10.29
C PHE A 30 2.93 -10.09 10.29
N TYR A 31 2.31 -9.99 9.12
CA TYR A 31 0.89 -9.65 8.96
C TYR A 31 0.47 -8.29 9.54
N GLY A 32 1.37 -7.30 9.60
CA GLY A 32 1.05 -5.96 10.13
C GLY A 32 1.11 -5.86 11.66
N PHE A 33 1.56 -6.92 12.35
CA PHE A 33 1.62 -6.95 13.81
C PHE A 33 2.61 -5.92 14.37
N LYS A 34 3.67 -5.59 13.62
CA LYS A 34 4.65 -4.57 14.03
C LYS A 34 4.00 -3.19 14.14
N LEU A 35 3.06 -2.87 13.24
CA LEU A 35 2.34 -1.60 13.22
C LEU A 35 1.30 -1.52 14.34
N MET A 36 0.61 -2.63 14.67
CA MET A 36 -0.32 -2.66 15.81
C MET A 36 0.38 -2.47 17.16
N MET A 37 1.60 -3.00 17.32
CA MET A 37 2.34 -2.94 18.59
C MET A 37 3.08 -1.62 18.84
N ASN A 38 3.27 -0.80 17.82
CA ASN A 38 3.88 0.53 17.95
C ASN A 38 2.96 1.58 17.32
N PRO A 39 1.83 1.92 17.98
CA PRO A 39 1.02 3.04 17.55
C PRO A 39 1.88 4.31 17.52
N GLN A 40 1.73 5.09 16.45
CA GLN A 40 2.42 6.37 16.29
C GLN A 40 2.19 7.22 17.55
N LYS A 41 3.27 7.59 18.22
CA LYS A 41 3.19 8.58 19.30
C LYS A 41 3.08 9.96 18.66
N GLU A 42 2.00 10.67 18.99
CA GLU A 42 1.82 12.05 18.57
C GLU A 42 3.00 12.90 19.03
N LEU A 43 3.55 13.70 18.12
CA LEU A 43 4.57 14.68 18.43
C LEU A 43 3.93 16.01 18.80
N ASN A 44 4.54 16.71 19.76
CA ASN A 44 4.06 18.02 20.19
C ASN A 44 4.21 19.10 19.10
N ASN A 45 5.11 18.90 18.13
CA ASN A 45 5.33 19.81 17.00
C ASN A 45 5.51 18.99 15.70
N PRO A 46 4.73 19.25 14.64
CA PRO A 46 4.91 18.57 13.36
C PRO A 46 6.16 19.08 12.63
N PHE A 47 6.73 18.22 11.78
CA PHE A 47 7.91 18.56 10.99
C PHE A 47 7.55 19.18 9.63
N PRO A 48 8.10 20.36 9.27
CA PRO A 48 7.91 20.92 7.95
C PRO A 48 8.66 20.09 6.90
N VAL A 49 7.93 19.64 5.87
CA VAL A 49 8.49 18.83 4.78
C VAL A 49 7.89 19.24 3.44
N GLU A 50 8.69 19.13 2.39
CA GLU A 50 8.23 19.19 1.00
C GLU A 50 8.11 17.75 0.48
N ILE A 51 7.02 17.40 -0.18
CA ILE A 51 6.82 16.05 -0.72
C ILE A 51 7.04 16.08 -2.24
N GLU A 52 7.95 15.24 -2.73
CA GLU A 52 8.18 15.05 -4.16
C GLU A 52 7.73 13.65 -4.56
N PHE A 53 6.51 13.59 -5.10
CA PHE A 53 5.92 12.37 -5.65
C PHE A 53 5.14 12.72 -6.93
N ASP A 54 5.45 12.00 -8.00
CA ASP A 54 4.81 12.15 -9.31
C ASP A 54 4.33 10.76 -9.74
N SER A 55 3.01 10.56 -9.67
CA SER A 55 2.36 9.28 -9.95
C SER A 55 2.45 8.87 -11.41
N GLU A 56 2.38 9.81 -12.35
CA GLU A 56 2.51 9.55 -13.78
C GLU A 56 3.94 9.08 -14.11
N LYS A 57 4.94 9.79 -13.59
CA LYS A 57 6.34 9.40 -13.75
C LYS A 57 6.66 8.05 -13.10
N GLN A 58 6.08 7.76 -11.93
CA GLN A 58 6.23 6.43 -11.32
C GLN A 58 5.57 5.34 -12.18
N ASN A 59 4.39 5.62 -12.73
CA ASN A 59 3.67 4.68 -13.61
C ASN A 59 4.51 4.37 -14.87
N GLU A 60 5.05 5.39 -15.52
CA GLU A 60 5.94 5.22 -16.66
C GLU A 60 7.19 4.40 -16.31
N LYS A 61 7.84 4.71 -15.18
CA LYS A 61 9.01 3.98 -14.67
C LYS A 61 8.69 2.49 -14.45
N ILE A 62 7.57 2.18 -13.83
CA ILE A 62 7.12 0.80 -13.59
C ILE A 62 6.84 0.09 -14.92
N ASN A 63 6.11 0.73 -15.83
CA ASN A 63 5.82 0.18 -17.14
C ASN A 63 7.10 -0.15 -17.91
N ASN A 64 8.06 0.77 -17.93
CA ASN A 64 9.34 0.56 -18.61
C ASN A 64 10.15 -0.58 -17.97
N TYR A 65 10.17 -0.66 -16.64
CA TYR A 65 10.81 -1.77 -15.92
C TYR A 65 10.18 -3.12 -16.25
N LEU A 66 8.84 -3.20 -16.24
CA LEU A 66 8.12 -4.45 -16.49
C LEU A 66 8.25 -4.91 -17.95
N LYS A 67 8.22 -3.99 -18.91
CA LYS A 67 8.48 -4.29 -20.34
C LYS A 67 9.85 -4.93 -20.56
N GLY A 68 10.90 -4.43 -19.87
CA GLY A 68 12.25 -4.98 -19.98
C GLY A 68 12.45 -6.36 -19.34
N LYS A 69 11.59 -6.73 -18.37
CA LYS A 69 11.74 -7.96 -17.58
C LYS A 69 10.82 -9.11 -18.00
N ASN A 70 9.60 -8.80 -18.47
CA ASN A 70 8.51 -9.78 -18.53
C ASN A 70 8.00 -10.13 -19.95
N ASN A 71 8.88 -10.23 -20.97
CA ASN A 71 8.59 -10.82 -22.30
C ASN A 71 7.09 -10.84 -22.70
N ASN A 72 6.47 -9.66 -22.86
CA ASN A 72 5.08 -9.47 -23.31
C ASN A 72 3.93 -10.01 -22.42
N LYS A 73 4.13 -10.30 -21.12
CA LYS A 73 2.99 -10.53 -20.22
C LYS A 73 2.26 -9.20 -19.97
N HIS A 74 1.02 -9.11 -20.43
CA HIS A 74 0.15 -7.97 -20.17
C HIS A 74 -0.18 -7.90 -18.66
N ILE A 75 0.41 -6.93 -17.97
CA ILE A 75 0.12 -6.64 -16.56
C ILE A 75 -1.02 -5.62 -16.53
N SER A 76 -2.07 -5.90 -15.74
CA SER A 76 -3.18 -4.97 -15.55
C SER A 76 -2.68 -3.63 -14.99
N GLU A 77 -3.16 -2.52 -15.55
CA GLU A 77 -2.86 -1.16 -15.07
C GLU A 77 -3.26 -0.98 -13.60
N ASN A 78 -4.28 -1.71 -13.13
CA ASN A 78 -4.72 -1.67 -11.73
C ASN A 78 -3.61 -2.11 -10.75
N PHE A 79 -2.77 -3.07 -11.14
CA PHE A 79 -1.66 -3.49 -10.29
C PHE A 79 -0.58 -2.41 -10.20
N ILE A 80 -0.39 -1.63 -11.27
CA ILE A 80 0.57 -0.53 -11.31
C ILE A 80 0.03 0.65 -10.50
N SER A 81 -1.25 1.00 -10.67
CA SER A 81 -1.87 2.12 -9.95
C SER A 81 -1.81 1.95 -8.43
N ASN A 82 -1.84 0.72 -7.92
CA ASN A 82 -1.66 0.44 -6.49
C ASN A 82 -0.30 0.88 -5.94
N TYR A 83 0.74 0.95 -6.78
CA TYR A 83 2.08 1.45 -6.45
C TYR A 83 2.30 2.91 -6.89
N CYS A 84 1.33 3.56 -7.55
CA CYS A 84 1.45 4.94 -8.01
C CYS A 84 0.37 5.86 -7.44
N SER A 85 -0.43 5.39 -6.47
CA SER A 85 -1.55 6.17 -5.93
C SER A 85 -1.08 7.45 -5.22
N ASN A 86 -1.73 8.57 -5.53
CA ASN A 86 -1.58 9.85 -4.82
C ASN A 86 -2.03 9.76 -3.35
N GLN A 87 -2.61 8.64 -2.90
CA GLN A 87 -2.89 8.41 -1.49
C GLN A 87 -1.67 8.67 -0.60
N ILE A 88 -0.45 8.41 -1.10
CA ILE A 88 0.74 8.68 -0.30
C ILE A 88 0.84 10.15 0.14
N ILE A 89 0.44 11.09 -0.72
CA ILE A 89 0.39 12.53 -0.42
C ILE A 89 -0.69 12.79 0.62
N THR A 90 -1.89 12.25 0.43
CA THR A 90 -2.99 12.36 1.40
C THR A 90 -2.59 11.83 2.78
N ASN A 91 -1.83 10.73 2.84
CA ASN A 91 -1.33 10.20 4.11
C ASN A 91 -0.37 11.18 4.82
N PHE A 92 0.43 11.96 4.07
CA PHE A 92 1.24 13.03 4.65
C PHE A 92 0.39 14.20 5.14
N GLU A 93 -0.63 14.59 4.38
CA GLU A 93 -1.56 15.69 4.72
C GLU A 93 -2.38 15.39 5.98
N GLU A 94 -2.86 14.14 6.11
CA GLU A 94 -3.65 13.68 7.26
C GLU A 94 -2.78 13.41 8.51
N SER A 95 -1.47 13.28 8.34
CA SER A 95 -0.56 12.99 9.43
C SER A 95 -0.31 14.19 10.32
N LYS A 96 -0.52 14.00 11.62
CA LYS A 96 -0.16 14.99 12.64
C LYS A 96 1.36 15.18 12.82
N SER A 97 2.17 14.30 12.23
CA SER A 97 3.63 14.34 12.39
C SER A 97 4.32 15.28 11.41
N PHE A 98 3.64 15.69 10.34
CA PHE A 98 4.21 16.47 9.25
C PHE A 98 3.35 17.70 8.95
N ILE A 99 3.98 18.80 8.51
CA ILE A 99 3.30 19.92 7.86
C ILE A 99 3.90 20.03 6.46
N ILE A 100 3.07 19.93 5.44
CA ILE A 100 3.52 20.12 4.06
C ILE A 100 3.75 21.61 3.81
N LYS A 101 4.98 21.99 3.43
CA LYS A 101 5.35 23.35 3.05
C LYS A 101 6.15 23.35 1.77
N GLU A 102 5.76 24.22 0.84
CA GLU A 102 6.59 24.56 -0.32
C GLU A 102 7.89 25.20 0.18
N ASN A 103 9.04 24.75 -0.36
CA ASN A 103 10.39 25.19 0.03
C ASN A 103 10.83 24.83 1.45
N ALA A 104 10.29 23.75 2.04
CA ALA A 104 10.87 23.20 3.26
C ALA A 104 12.33 22.77 3.03
N ASN A 105 13.18 22.94 4.04
CA ASN A 105 14.58 22.48 3.96
C ASN A 105 14.67 20.96 3.76
N ILE A 106 13.74 20.21 4.34
CA ILE A 106 13.63 18.78 4.10
C ILE A 106 12.63 18.51 2.98
N LYS A 107 13.10 17.83 1.95
CA LYS A 107 12.28 17.26 0.89
C LYS A 107 12.27 15.74 0.99
N ILE A 108 11.08 15.14 0.97
CA ILE A 108 10.89 13.68 0.96
C ILE A 108 10.57 13.27 -0.47
N LYS A 109 11.54 12.64 -1.15
CA LYS A 109 11.33 12.07 -2.48
C LYS A 109 10.84 10.64 -2.34
N ILE A 110 9.75 10.32 -3.04
CA ILE A 110 9.11 9.02 -2.96
C ILE A 110 9.24 8.33 -4.32
N GLU A 111 9.82 7.13 -4.31
CA GLU A 111 9.98 6.32 -5.51
C GLU A 111 9.36 4.95 -5.31
N THR A 112 8.68 4.46 -6.35
CA THR A 112 7.97 3.18 -6.27
C THR A 112 8.40 2.27 -7.41
N LEU A 113 8.28 0.97 -7.19
CA LEU A 113 8.56 -0.03 -8.20
C LEU A 113 7.74 -1.30 -7.95
N LEU A 114 6.98 -1.72 -8.96
CA LEU A 114 6.37 -3.05 -9.03
C LEU A 114 7.36 -4.01 -9.70
N GLN A 115 7.74 -5.07 -8.99
CA GLN A 115 8.79 -6.00 -9.41
C GLN A 115 8.25 -7.29 -10.03
N GLU A 116 7.11 -7.77 -9.53
CA GLU A 116 6.52 -9.06 -9.87
C GLU A 116 5.01 -9.03 -9.66
N VAL A 117 4.27 -9.66 -10.57
CA VAL A 117 2.84 -9.98 -10.44
C VAL A 117 2.70 -11.49 -10.64
N ASN A 118 2.22 -12.17 -9.62
CA ASN A 118 2.00 -13.60 -9.59
C ASN A 118 0.50 -13.88 -9.43
N ILE A 119 -0.12 -14.39 -10.50
CA ILE A 119 -1.52 -14.81 -10.51
C ILE A 119 -1.54 -16.30 -10.21
N ASP A 120 -2.11 -16.71 -9.07
CA ASP A 120 -2.20 -18.12 -8.71
C ASP A 120 -3.34 -18.78 -9.50
N ILE A 121 -2.98 -19.41 -10.62
CA ILE A 121 -3.91 -20.09 -11.53
C ILE A 121 -4.69 -21.20 -10.81
N MET A 122 -4.06 -21.91 -9.86
CA MET A 122 -4.75 -22.96 -9.11
C MET A 122 -5.81 -22.38 -8.18
N SER A 123 -5.51 -21.26 -7.51
CA SER A 123 -6.51 -20.54 -6.72
C SER A 123 -7.70 -20.06 -7.57
N PHE A 124 -7.43 -19.61 -8.80
CA PHE A 124 -8.48 -19.18 -9.73
C PHE A 124 -9.37 -20.34 -10.15
N ILE A 125 -8.79 -21.48 -10.55
CA ILE A 125 -9.54 -22.69 -10.91
C ILE A 125 -10.37 -23.19 -9.71
N PHE A 126 -9.79 -23.20 -8.51
CA PHE A 126 -10.49 -23.63 -7.30
C PHE A 126 -11.63 -22.67 -6.92
N SER A 127 -11.43 -21.36 -7.11
CA SER A 127 -12.48 -20.36 -6.95
C SER A 127 -13.65 -20.65 -7.89
N LEU A 128 -13.40 -20.92 -9.17
CA LEU A 128 -14.44 -21.31 -10.13
C LEU A 128 -15.17 -22.60 -9.72
N MET A 129 -14.44 -23.63 -9.30
CA MET A 129 -15.04 -24.90 -8.84
C MET A 129 -15.93 -24.73 -7.60
N THR A 130 -15.59 -23.77 -6.74
CA THR A 130 -16.34 -23.46 -5.53
C THR A 130 -17.35 -22.33 -5.72
N LEU A 131 -17.65 -21.93 -6.96
CA LEU A 131 -18.57 -20.83 -7.30
C LEU A 131 -18.22 -19.52 -6.58
N GLY A 132 -16.93 -19.23 -6.42
CA GLY A 132 -16.41 -18.02 -5.78
C GLY A 132 -16.38 -18.06 -4.25
N ILE A 133 -16.72 -19.19 -3.61
CA ILE A 133 -16.60 -19.33 -2.15
C ILE A 133 -15.13 -19.24 -1.73
N ALA A 134 -14.28 -20.08 -2.32
CA ALA A 134 -12.84 -19.95 -2.14
C ALA A 134 -12.34 -18.75 -2.97
N PRO A 135 -11.47 -17.90 -2.41
CA PRO A 135 -11.02 -16.72 -3.12
C PRO A 135 -9.94 -17.10 -4.13
N SER A 136 -9.99 -16.46 -5.30
CA SER A 136 -8.83 -16.39 -6.18
C SER A 136 -7.82 -15.39 -5.59
N VAL A 137 -6.52 -15.69 -5.73
CA VAL A 137 -5.44 -14.95 -5.09
C VAL A 137 -4.45 -14.46 -6.15
N THR A 138 -4.20 -13.16 -6.13
CA THR A 138 -3.13 -12.53 -6.89
C THR A 138 -2.15 -11.89 -5.91
N GLN A 139 -0.86 -12.14 -6.11
CA GLN A 139 0.22 -11.57 -5.31
C GLN A 139 1.04 -10.60 -6.17
N THR A 140 1.27 -9.40 -5.65
CA THR A 140 2.23 -8.45 -6.23
C THR A 140 3.39 -8.25 -5.26
N LYS A 141 4.60 -8.17 -5.80
CA LYS A 141 5.80 -7.79 -5.04
C LYS A 141 6.38 -6.52 -5.63
N GLY A 142 6.74 -5.60 -4.76
CA GLY A 142 7.35 -4.34 -5.16
C GLY A 142 8.14 -3.71 -4.03
N GLN A 143 8.48 -2.45 -4.22
CA GLN A 143 9.20 -1.65 -3.24
C GLN A 143 8.74 -0.20 -3.29
N ILE A 144 8.77 0.45 -2.13
CA ILE A 144 8.62 1.90 -1.98
C ILE A 144 9.82 2.43 -1.22
N GLU A 145 10.41 3.48 -1.75
CA GLU A 145 11.58 4.13 -1.20
C GLU A 145 11.27 5.59 -0.85
N PHE A 146 11.65 5.99 0.36
CA PHE A 146 11.55 7.37 0.84
C PHE A 146 12.97 7.91 1.05
N LYS A 147 13.35 8.92 0.27
CA LYS A 147 14.64 9.60 0.38
C LYS A 147 14.43 10.93 1.09
N ILE A 148 15.07 11.10 2.24
CA ILE A 148 15.14 12.38 2.95
C ILE A 148 16.26 13.19 2.32
N TYR A 149 15.89 14.31 1.72
CA TYR A 149 16.78 15.21 1.01
C TYR A 149 16.90 16.53 1.76
N ASP A 150 18.14 16.97 1.97
CA ASP A 150 18.46 18.31 2.49
C ASP A 150 18.59 19.25 1.28
N SER A 151 17.62 20.14 1.13
CA SER A 151 17.52 21.09 0.02
C SER A 151 18.66 22.10 0.03
N GLU A 152 19.09 22.58 1.20
CA GLU A 152 20.23 23.51 1.33
C GLU A 152 21.54 22.86 0.89
N LYS A 153 21.76 21.60 1.30
CA LYS A 153 23.01 20.87 1.02
C LYS A 153 22.98 20.07 -0.26
N ASN A 154 21.84 20.04 -0.95
CA ASN A 154 21.61 19.27 -2.16
C ASN A 154 22.04 17.79 -2.00
N LYS A 155 21.76 17.18 -0.84
CA LYS A 155 22.20 15.81 -0.52
C LYS A 155 21.11 14.95 0.10
N ILE A 156 21.17 13.65 -0.18
CA ILE A 156 20.36 12.65 0.52
C ILE A 156 20.94 12.46 1.92
N LEU A 157 20.12 12.71 2.95
CA LEU A 157 20.46 12.46 4.34
C LEU A 157 20.25 10.98 4.69
N LYS A 158 19.16 10.40 4.23
CA LYS A 158 18.78 9.03 4.54
C LYS A 158 17.82 8.47 3.50
N THR A 159 17.90 7.16 3.28
CA THR A 159 17.00 6.41 2.41
C THR A 159 16.35 5.31 3.21
N TYR A 160 15.02 5.24 3.16
CA TYR A 160 14.23 4.16 3.72
C TYR A 160 13.65 3.34 2.58
N ASN A 161 13.96 2.05 2.53
CA ASN A 161 13.51 1.16 1.46
C ASN A 161 12.66 0.04 2.05
N TYR A 162 11.41 -0.05 1.59
CA TYR A 162 10.45 -1.03 2.05
C TYR A 162 10.07 -1.97 0.92
N LYS A 163 10.40 -3.25 1.08
CA LYS A 163 9.92 -4.32 0.19
C LYS A 163 8.50 -4.69 0.60
N ILE A 164 7.57 -4.68 -0.36
CA ILE A 164 6.15 -4.86 -0.12
C ILE A 164 5.68 -6.13 -0.79
N THR A 165 4.99 -6.96 -0.03
CA THR A 165 4.16 -8.04 -0.58
C THR A 165 2.69 -7.65 -0.40
N HIS A 166 1.98 -7.60 -1.51
CA HIS A 166 0.55 -7.32 -1.54
C HIS A 166 -0.22 -8.52 -2.09
N PHE A 167 -1.29 -8.89 -1.41
CA PHE A 167 -2.21 -9.95 -1.79
C PHE A 167 -3.57 -9.35 -2.08
N GLN A 168 -4.09 -9.61 -3.26
CA GLN A 168 -5.46 -9.34 -3.65
C GLN A 168 -6.23 -10.66 -3.65
N ARG A 169 -7.31 -10.73 -2.87
CA ARG A 169 -8.19 -11.90 -2.80
C ARG A 169 -9.56 -11.53 -3.35
N PHE A 170 -10.00 -12.22 -4.38
CA PHE A 170 -11.31 -12.00 -4.99
C PHE A 170 -12.22 -13.20 -4.75
N GLY A 171 -13.39 -12.95 -4.15
CA GLY A 171 -14.39 -13.98 -3.88
C GLY A 171 -15.26 -13.66 -2.67
N MET A 172 -16.24 -14.53 -2.39
CA MET A 172 -17.24 -14.32 -1.35
C MET A 172 -16.64 -14.28 0.06
N THR A 173 -15.59 -15.07 0.31
CA THR A 173 -14.85 -15.02 1.59
C THR A 173 -14.18 -13.67 1.82
N SER A 174 -13.74 -12.98 0.77
CA SER A 174 -13.18 -11.62 0.88
C SER A 174 -14.20 -10.61 1.40
N MET A 175 -15.49 -10.79 1.12
CA MET A 175 -16.56 -9.91 1.64
C MET A 175 -16.74 -10.08 3.16
N ILE A 176 -16.76 -11.34 3.63
CA ILE A 176 -16.96 -11.67 5.05
C ILE A 176 -15.76 -11.21 5.86
N TYR A 177 -14.56 -11.58 5.43
CA TYR A 177 -13.33 -11.29 6.14
C TYR A 177 -12.87 -9.84 5.96
N GLY A 178 -13.17 -9.23 4.81
CA GLY A 178 -12.72 -7.89 4.48
C GLY A 178 -13.21 -6.85 5.47
N SER A 179 -14.51 -6.85 5.75
CA SER A 179 -15.13 -5.90 6.70
C SER A 179 -14.53 -5.99 8.10
N ILE A 180 -14.15 -7.19 8.55
CA ILE A 180 -13.56 -7.40 9.89
C ILE A 180 -12.10 -6.95 9.89
N TYR A 181 -11.31 -7.41 8.92
CA TYR A 181 -9.87 -7.17 8.91
C TYR A 181 -9.52 -5.72 8.59
N SER A 182 -10.25 -5.07 7.66
CA SER A 182 -10.00 -3.66 7.31
C SER A 182 -10.29 -2.70 8.47
N SER A 183 -11.19 -3.08 9.39
CA SER A 183 -11.53 -2.24 10.56
C SER A 183 -10.52 -2.34 11.70
N ILE A 184 -9.71 -3.41 11.75
CA ILE A 184 -8.79 -3.66 12.88
C ILE A 184 -7.31 -3.49 12.51
N ASN A 185 -6.98 -3.49 11.22
CA ASN A 185 -5.59 -3.47 10.76
C ASN A 185 -5.45 -2.68 9.45
N ASP A 186 -4.64 -1.63 9.50
CA ASP A 186 -4.30 -0.77 8.36
C ASP A 186 -3.58 -1.49 7.21
N GLY A 187 -3.10 -2.71 7.45
CA GLY A 187 -2.56 -3.62 6.46
C GLY A 187 -3.61 -4.28 5.57
N PHE A 188 -4.90 -4.04 5.82
CA PHE A 188 -6.00 -4.58 5.04
C PHE A 188 -6.89 -3.46 4.50
N ASP A 189 -7.41 -3.67 3.30
CA ASP A 189 -8.38 -2.80 2.66
C ASP A 189 -9.42 -3.65 1.92
N HIS A 190 -10.68 -3.23 1.97
CA HIS A 190 -11.79 -3.95 1.36
C HIS A 190 -12.48 -3.03 0.37
N THR A 191 -12.44 -3.40 -0.90
CA THR A 191 -12.88 -2.54 -2.00
C THR A 191 -13.71 -3.34 -3.01
N ASN A 192 -14.42 -2.61 -3.87
CA ASN A 192 -15.12 -3.21 -5.01
C ASN A 192 -14.29 -3.15 -6.31
N SER A 193 -12.96 -2.98 -6.19
CA SER A 193 -12.04 -2.74 -7.31
C SER A 193 -10.73 -3.50 -7.08
N GLU A 194 -10.02 -3.85 -8.14
CA GLU A 194 -8.62 -4.33 -8.04
C GLU A 194 -7.66 -3.24 -7.54
N GLN A 195 -8.12 -1.99 -7.53
CA GLN A 195 -7.38 -0.86 -7.01
C GLN A 195 -7.55 -0.75 -5.50
N SER A 196 -6.44 -0.54 -4.80
CA SER A 196 -6.41 -0.33 -3.35
C SER A 196 -5.28 0.60 -2.96
N ILE A 197 -5.52 1.34 -1.89
CA ILE A 197 -4.59 2.30 -1.32
C ILE A 197 -3.70 1.70 -0.21
N VAL A 198 -3.91 0.43 0.15
CA VAL A 198 -3.29 -0.22 1.32
C VAL A 198 -1.76 -0.23 1.24
N ILE A 199 -1.20 -0.36 0.04
CA ILE A 199 0.25 -0.33 -0.19
C ILE A 199 0.84 1.00 0.29
N MET A 200 0.21 2.12 -0.06
CA MET A 200 0.66 3.46 0.34
C MET A 200 0.46 3.69 1.83
N LYS A 201 -0.66 3.24 2.40
CA LYS A 201 -0.98 3.37 3.82
C LYS A 201 0.06 2.67 4.70
N VAL A 202 0.33 1.39 4.42
CA VAL A 202 1.30 0.58 5.18
C VAL A 202 2.71 1.15 5.06
N SER A 203 3.11 1.56 3.86
CA SER A 203 4.43 2.13 3.59
C SER A 203 4.64 3.45 4.32
N PHE A 204 3.63 4.33 4.29
CA PHE A 204 3.65 5.58 5.04
C PHE A 204 3.77 5.35 6.54
N ASN A 205 2.93 4.47 7.09
CA ASN A 205 2.91 4.19 8.52
C ASN A 205 4.27 3.69 9.02
N GLN A 206 4.89 2.75 8.29
CA GLN A 206 6.22 2.25 8.61
C GLN A 206 7.29 3.34 8.44
N PHE A 207 7.24 4.11 7.36
CA PHE A 207 8.14 5.24 7.12
C PHE A 207 8.10 6.26 8.25
N SER A 208 6.91 6.72 8.60
CA SER A 208 6.69 7.70 9.65
C SER A 208 7.26 7.17 10.97
N ASN A 209 6.93 5.93 11.35
CA ASN A 209 7.46 5.32 12.58
C ASN A 209 8.99 5.26 12.61
N ASP A 210 9.61 4.81 11.52
CA ASP A 210 11.07 4.68 11.44
C ASP A 210 11.74 6.06 11.44
N LEU A 211 11.19 7.03 10.70
CA LEU A 211 11.70 8.40 10.67
C LEU A 211 11.60 9.06 12.05
N LEU A 212 10.46 8.95 12.73
CA LEU A 212 10.28 9.54 14.06
C LEU A 212 11.24 8.92 15.09
N LYS A 213 11.44 7.61 15.01
CA LYS A 213 12.43 6.90 15.84
C LYS A 213 13.84 7.42 15.57
N ASP A 214 14.19 7.61 14.30
CA ASP A 214 15.52 8.06 13.91
C ASP A 214 15.77 9.52 14.26
N ILE A 215 14.79 10.40 14.05
CA ILE A 215 14.85 11.80 14.47
C ILE A 215 15.08 11.92 15.98
N LYS A 216 14.43 11.07 16.79
CA LYS A 216 14.60 11.05 18.24
C LYS A 216 16.03 10.66 18.65
N ASN A 217 16.69 9.80 17.87
CA ASN A 217 18.00 9.24 18.21
C ASN A 217 19.17 9.98 17.54
N ASP A 218 18.94 10.68 16.43
CA ASP A 218 19.94 11.40 15.66
C ASP A 218 19.71 12.93 15.72
N LYS A 219 20.51 13.60 16.56
CA LYS A 219 20.48 15.05 16.73
C LYS A 219 20.82 15.81 15.44
N ASN A 220 21.68 15.26 14.59
CA ASN A 220 22.05 15.89 13.33
C ASN A 220 20.86 15.87 12.38
N LEU A 221 20.16 14.73 12.28
CA LEU A 221 18.95 14.62 11.48
C LEU A 221 17.85 15.55 12.01
N PHE A 222 17.58 15.56 13.32
CA PHE A 222 16.58 16.44 13.93
C PHE A 222 16.83 17.92 13.65
N SER A 223 18.09 18.37 13.69
CA SER A 223 18.44 19.78 13.42
C SER A 223 18.05 20.27 12.02
N ARG A 224 17.81 19.36 11.07
CA ARG A 224 17.47 19.69 9.68
C ARG A 224 15.98 19.97 9.47
N PHE A 225 15.13 19.50 10.38
CA PHE A 225 13.68 19.70 10.33
C PHE A 225 13.22 20.96 11.09
N LYS A 226 14.15 21.82 11.50
CA LYS A 226 13.87 23.15 12.06
C LYS A 226 13.95 24.20 10.97
#